data_AF-A0A1Z8Q484-F1
#
_entry.id   AF-A0A1Z8Q484-F1
#
_cell.length_a   1.000
_cell.length_b   1.000
_cell.length_c   1.000
_cell.angle_alpha   90.00
_cell.angle_beta   90.00
_cell.angle_gamma   90.00
#
_symmetry.space_group_name_H-M   'P 1'
#
loop_
_entity.id
_entity.type
_entity.pdbx_description
1 polymer ?
#
loop_
_entity_poly.entity_id
_entity_poly.type
_entity_poly.pdbx_seq_one_letter_code
_entity_poly.pdbx_strand_id
1 'polypeptide(L)'
;MAKNLYFSDAVTSEQRMYENIVIESLKMYGQDVYYLPREVISEDNILGEDIESRFGSSHKIEMYIENADAFEGEGDLFTKFGVEIRDEATFVVSRRRWRSVVGQIAASTIRIPRVETEDNPKSGDLIYLPLTKSLFEIGHVEHEQPFYQLANLPVFKMRCNLFEYSGQDLDTGVTDIDSLEKDDTYQVVLTLANITKPSSLDFQMGEIVKQTTSSGVEITGELINYNTTTNQITVNRIGTSDGKIHPFFVSSDNARRIRGETTNAEADISVFLEDNKISETEQNSIFSTEGTGFIDFSENNPFGDPE
;
A
#
# COMPACT_ATOMS: atom_id res chain seq x y z
N MET A 1 -1.95 -26.62 38.37
CA MET A 1 -2.87 -26.02 37.37
C MET A 1 -3.88 -27.09 36.96
N ALA A 2 -5.16 -26.75 36.88
CA ALA A 2 -6.17 -27.68 36.39
C ALA A 2 -6.02 -27.83 34.86
N LYS A 3 -5.84 -29.07 34.39
CA LYS A 3 -5.84 -29.42 32.96
C LYS A 3 -7.24 -29.87 32.55
N ASN A 4 -7.62 -29.61 31.31
CA ASN A 4 -8.86 -30.13 30.74
C ASN A 4 -8.79 -31.68 30.70
N LEU A 5 -9.83 -32.37 31.16
CA LEU A 5 -9.89 -33.84 31.16
C LEU A 5 -9.84 -34.44 29.75
N TYR A 6 -10.37 -33.70 28.76
CA TYR A 6 -10.57 -34.18 27.39
C TYR A 6 -9.47 -33.74 26.40
N PHE A 7 -8.51 -32.92 26.85
CA PHE A 7 -7.41 -32.45 26.00
C PHE A 7 -6.08 -32.51 26.75
N SER A 8 -5.22 -33.42 26.30
CA SER A 8 -3.85 -33.59 26.71
C SER A 8 -2.91 -32.85 25.76
N ASP A 9 -1.97 -32.12 26.35
CA ASP A 9 -0.85 -31.48 25.68
C ASP A 9 0.20 -32.49 25.20
N ALA A 10 0.17 -33.75 25.64
CA ALA A 10 1.12 -34.77 25.23
C ALA A 10 0.68 -35.57 23.99
N VAL A 11 -0.61 -35.52 23.63
CA VAL A 11 -1.20 -36.39 22.60
C VAL A 11 -1.42 -35.60 21.32
N THR A 12 -0.68 -35.95 20.25
CA THR A 12 -0.72 -35.22 18.97
C THR A 12 -2.11 -35.19 18.32
N SER A 13 -2.91 -36.26 18.46
CA SER A 13 -4.27 -36.29 17.90
C SER A 13 -5.19 -35.29 18.61
N GLU A 14 -5.03 -35.10 19.91
CA GLU A 14 -5.83 -34.15 20.71
C GLU A 14 -5.38 -32.72 20.44
N GLN A 15 -4.07 -32.47 20.32
CA GLN A 15 -3.54 -31.18 19.83
C GLN A 15 -4.11 -30.82 18.46
N ARG A 16 -4.15 -31.77 17.52
CA ARG A 16 -4.72 -31.55 16.18
C ARG A 16 -6.23 -31.29 16.21
N MET A 17 -6.95 -31.97 17.10
CA MET A 17 -8.38 -31.71 17.28
C MET A 17 -8.61 -30.28 17.78
N TYR A 18 -7.82 -29.84 18.76
CA TYR A 18 -7.86 -28.46 19.23
C TYR A 18 -7.55 -27.45 18.11
N GLU A 19 -6.48 -27.68 17.34
CA GLU A 19 -6.17 -26.86 16.16
C GLU A 19 -7.31 -26.82 15.13
N ASN A 20 -7.96 -27.97 14.87
CA ASN A 20 -9.09 -28.04 13.94
C ASN A 20 -10.26 -27.17 14.40
N ILE A 21 -10.58 -27.22 15.70
CA ILE A 21 -11.65 -26.40 16.28
C ILE A 21 -11.31 -24.92 16.17
N VAL A 22 -10.05 -24.54 16.43
CA VAL A 22 -9.60 -23.16 16.28
C VAL A 22 -9.71 -22.70 14.82
N ILE A 23 -9.26 -23.50 13.86
CA ILE A 23 -9.40 -23.16 12.43
C ILE A 23 -10.88 -23.01 12.06
N GLU A 24 -11.75 -23.90 12.52
CA GLU A 24 -13.18 -23.80 12.23
C GLU A 24 -13.78 -22.53 12.84
N SER A 25 -13.45 -22.18 14.09
CA SER A 25 -13.90 -20.93 14.70
C SER A 25 -13.44 -19.69 13.93
N LEU A 26 -12.19 -19.67 13.45
CA LEU A 26 -11.67 -18.57 12.65
C LEU A 26 -12.34 -18.50 11.27
N LYS A 27 -12.77 -19.62 10.70
CA LYS A 27 -13.55 -19.62 9.45
C LYS A 27 -14.99 -19.15 9.64
N MET A 28 -15.59 -19.40 10.81
CA MET A 28 -16.95 -18.99 11.10
C MET A 28 -17.06 -17.49 11.39
N TYR A 29 -16.10 -16.92 12.11
CA TYR A 29 -16.14 -15.52 12.56
C TYR A 29 -15.14 -14.60 11.86
N GLY A 30 -14.14 -15.17 11.18
CA GLY A 30 -13.18 -14.40 10.41
C GLY A 30 -13.74 -13.95 9.07
N GLN A 31 -12.98 -13.08 8.43
CA GLN A 31 -13.26 -12.56 7.10
C GLN A 31 -12.16 -12.98 6.13
N ASP A 32 -12.53 -13.07 4.86
CA ASP A 32 -11.60 -13.29 3.77
C ASP A 32 -10.77 -12.02 3.53
N VAL A 33 -9.46 -12.10 3.74
CA VAL A 33 -8.51 -11.02 3.47
C VAL A 33 -7.46 -11.45 2.46
N TYR A 34 -6.75 -10.48 1.88
CA TYR A 34 -5.57 -10.77 1.07
C TYR A 34 -4.33 -10.40 1.87
N TYR A 35 -3.42 -11.35 2.03
CA TYR A 35 -2.09 -11.11 2.57
C TYR A 35 -1.11 -10.89 1.41
N LEU A 36 -0.31 -9.83 1.50
CA LEU A 36 0.64 -9.39 0.48
C LEU A 36 2.05 -9.42 1.11
N PRO A 37 2.91 -10.37 0.72
CA PRO A 37 4.29 -10.40 1.21
C PRO A 37 5.09 -9.26 0.59
N ARG A 38 5.91 -8.60 1.42
CA ARG A 38 6.81 -7.53 0.98
C ARG A 38 8.06 -8.11 0.31
N GLU A 39 8.40 -7.56 -0.85
CA GLU A 39 9.69 -7.77 -1.52
C GLU A 39 10.51 -6.49 -1.44
N VAL A 40 11.67 -6.56 -0.77
CA VAL A 40 12.61 -5.42 -0.69
C VAL A 40 13.51 -5.46 -1.91
N ILE A 41 13.49 -4.38 -2.72
CA ILE A 41 14.27 -4.30 -3.96
C ILE A 41 15.65 -3.68 -3.70
N SER A 42 15.71 -2.64 -2.87
CA SER A 42 16.94 -1.92 -2.56
C SER A 42 16.97 -1.48 -1.10
N GLU A 43 18.06 -1.83 -0.42
CA GLU A 43 18.36 -1.43 0.95
C GLU A 43 19.50 -0.40 0.93
N ASP A 44 19.36 0.70 1.68
CA ASP A 44 20.48 1.57 1.96
C ASP A 44 21.38 0.89 3.01
N ASN A 45 22.56 0.44 2.60
CA ASN A 45 23.52 -0.21 3.49
C ASN A 45 24.14 0.75 4.54
N ILE A 46 23.95 2.07 4.40
CA ILE A 46 24.51 3.07 5.33
C ILE A 46 23.54 3.33 6.49
N LEU A 47 22.25 3.48 6.20
CA LEU A 47 21.20 3.75 7.19
C LEU A 47 20.42 2.50 7.61
N GLY A 48 20.52 1.42 6.83
CA GLY A 48 19.76 0.19 7.06
C GLY A 48 18.26 0.36 6.80
N GLU A 49 17.89 1.38 6.02
CA GLU A 49 16.51 1.67 5.65
C GLU A 49 16.24 1.14 4.23
N ASP A 50 15.03 0.61 4.06
CA ASP A 50 14.58 0.11 2.76
C ASP A 50 14.15 1.31 1.90
N ILE A 51 14.79 1.49 0.74
CA ILE A 51 14.49 2.64 -0.13
C ILE A 51 13.24 2.36 -0.97
N GLU A 52 13.08 1.12 -1.44
CA GLU A 52 11.98 0.73 -2.32
C GLU A 52 11.43 -0.64 -1.97
N SER A 53 10.11 -0.71 -1.81
CA SER A 53 9.36 -1.93 -1.50
C SER A 53 8.34 -2.22 -2.59
N ARG A 54 8.20 -3.50 -2.92
CA ARG A 54 7.27 -4.00 -3.92
C ARG A 54 6.39 -5.12 -3.35
N PHE A 55 5.15 -5.17 -3.81
CA PHE A 55 4.19 -6.21 -3.46
C PHE A 55 3.66 -6.86 -4.76
N GLY A 56 4.37 -7.90 -5.22
CA GLY A 56 4.09 -8.55 -6.51
C GLY A 56 3.16 -9.77 -6.42
N SER A 57 2.64 -10.10 -5.22
CA SER A 57 1.77 -11.26 -5.05
C SER A 57 0.74 -11.05 -3.94
N SER A 58 -0.37 -11.78 -4.04
CA SER A 58 -1.43 -11.77 -3.04
C SER A 58 -1.90 -13.19 -2.70
N HIS A 59 -2.23 -13.40 -1.43
CA HIS A 59 -2.70 -14.68 -0.90
C HIS A 59 -4.00 -14.49 -0.13
N LYS A 60 -5.09 -15.04 -0.68
CA LYS A 60 -6.38 -15.01 -0.01
C LYS A 60 -6.40 -15.98 1.18
N ILE A 61 -6.65 -15.47 2.38
CA ILE A 61 -6.67 -16.24 3.63
C ILE A 61 -7.72 -15.70 4.59
N GLU A 62 -8.28 -16.57 5.41
CA GLU A 62 -9.27 -16.20 6.42
C GLU A 62 -8.58 -15.70 7.69
N MET A 63 -8.90 -14.48 8.13
CA MET A 63 -8.40 -13.88 9.36
C MET A 63 -9.53 -13.34 10.22
N TYR A 64 -9.42 -13.50 11.54
CA TYR A 64 -10.32 -12.88 12.51
C TYR A 64 -9.77 -11.54 12.96
N ILE A 65 -10.63 -10.54 13.09
CA ILE A 65 -10.26 -9.19 13.54
C ILE A 65 -10.68 -9.06 15.00
N GLU A 66 -9.72 -8.94 15.93
CA GLU A 66 -10.01 -8.88 17.37
C GLU A 66 -10.64 -7.54 17.81
N ASN A 67 -10.30 -6.44 17.13
CA ASN A 67 -10.70 -5.08 17.53
C ASN A 67 -11.72 -4.46 16.57
N ALA A 68 -12.67 -5.22 16.03
CA ALA A 68 -13.67 -4.67 15.09
C ALA A 68 -14.59 -3.62 15.74
N ASP A 69 -14.86 -3.73 17.05
CA ASP A 69 -15.72 -2.80 17.80
C ASP A 69 -15.01 -1.49 18.22
N ALA A 70 -13.68 -1.38 18.06
CA ALA A 70 -12.92 -0.17 18.38
C ALA A 70 -12.96 0.89 17.26
N PHE A 71 -13.60 0.56 16.12
CA PHE A 71 -13.77 1.48 14.99
C PHE A 71 -14.88 2.52 15.22
N GLU A 72 -15.70 2.38 16.28
CA GLU A 72 -16.87 3.24 16.51
C GLU A 72 -16.81 4.10 17.78
N GLY A 73 -15.71 4.06 18.55
CA GLY A 73 -15.56 5.02 19.64
C GLY A 73 -14.51 4.67 20.69
N GLU A 74 -13.71 5.68 21.00
CA GLU A 74 -12.87 5.83 22.19
C GLU A 74 -11.40 5.40 22.06
N GLY A 75 -10.54 6.39 21.80
CA GLY A 75 -9.18 6.36 22.33
C GLY A 75 -8.15 7.18 21.57
N ASP A 76 -8.27 8.51 21.60
CA ASP A 76 -7.18 9.44 21.28
C ASP A 76 -5.95 9.07 22.13
N LEU A 77 -5.04 8.28 21.55
CA LEU A 77 -3.82 7.85 22.23
C LEU A 77 -2.79 8.98 22.05
N PHE A 78 -2.76 9.90 23.01
CA PHE A 78 -1.74 10.94 23.09
C PHE A 78 -0.34 10.32 23.12
N THR A 79 0.37 10.42 21.99
CA THR A 79 1.80 10.09 21.92
C THR A 79 2.58 11.38 22.17
N LYS A 80 3.80 11.30 22.73
CA LYS A 80 4.58 12.46 23.22
C LYS A 80 4.94 13.55 22.17
N PHE A 81 4.46 13.44 20.93
CA PHE A 81 4.73 14.36 19.83
C PHE A 81 3.49 14.84 19.05
N GLY A 82 2.27 14.44 19.44
CA GLY A 82 1.06 14.87 18.74
C GLY A 82 -0.08 13.87 18.84
N VAL A 83 -1.28 14.33 18.48
CA VAL A 83 -2.46 13.49 18.26
C VAL A 83 -2.27 12.84 16.89
N GLU A 84 -1.86 11.58 16.88
CA GLU A 84 -1.82 10.77 15.66
C GLU A 84 -2.89 9.70 15.79
N ILE A 85 -4.00 9.87 15.09
CA ILE A 85 -5.06 8.87 15.03
C ILE A 85 -4.63 7.86 13.96
N ARG A 86 -3.93 6.80 14.37
CA ARG A 86 -3.71 5.64 13.49
C ARG A 86 -4.77 4.61 13.77
N ASP A 87 -5.50 4.22 12.74
CA ASP A 87 -6.41 3.08 12.81
C ASP A 87 -5.58 1.79 12.99
N GLU A 88 -5.55 1.27 14.22
CA GLU A 88 -4.88 0.01 14.55
C GLU A 88 -5.86 -1.17 14.52
N ALA A 89 -5.47 -2.28 13.89
CA ALA A 89 -6.24 -3.51 13.85
C ALA A 89 -5.38 -4.72 14.25
N THR A 90 -5.96 -5.63 15.03
CA THR A 90 -5.31 -6.91 15.35
C THR A 90 -5.93 -8.03 14.53
N PHE A 91 -5.14 -8.61 13.63
CA PHE A 91 -5.53 -9.74 12.80
C PHE A 91 -5.02 -11.05 13.40
N VAL A 92 -5.89 -12.05 13.44
CA VAL A 92 -5.62 -13.37 14.02
C VAL A 92 -5.81 -14.44 12.97
N VAL A 93 -4.77 -15.26 12.75
CA VAL A 93 -4.77 -16.34 11.76
C VAL A 93 -4.23 -17.63 12.36
N SER A 94 -4.77 -18.78 11.94
CA SER A 94 -4.22 -20.07 12.37
C SER A 94 -2.85 -20.33 11.73
N ARG A 95 -1.87 -20.74 12.53
CA ARG A 95 -0.52 -21.11 12.06
C ARG A 95 -0.54 -22.21 11.01
N ARG A 96 -1.43 -23.19 11.18
CA ARG A 96 -1.54 -24.32 10.25
C ARG A 96 -2.21 -23.92 8.94
N ARG A 97 -3.23 -23.05 9.01
CA ARG A 97 -3.88 -22.50 7.81
C ARG A 97 -2.90 -21.64 7.02
N TRP A 98 -2.16 -20.78 7.70
CA TRP A 98 -1.08 -19.98 7.12
C TRP A 98 -0.10 -20.83 6.31
N ARG A 99 0.49 -21.86 6.94
CA ARG A 99 1.45 -22.76 6.28
C ARG A 99 0.85 -23.46 5.05
N SER A 100 -0.44 -23.78 5.08
CA SER A 100 -1.10 -24.44 3.94
C SER A 100 -1.34 -23.52 2.75
N VAL A 101 -1.52 -22.22 2.98
CA VAL A 101 -1.83 -21.24 1.92
C VAL A 101 -0.57 -20.53 1.46
N VAL A 102 0.11 -19.87 2.40
CA VAL A 102 1.28 -19.02 2.13
C VAL A 102 2.55 -19.87 2.07
N GLY A 103 2.75 -20.76 3.05
CA GLY A 103 3.96 -21.59 3.16
C GLY A 103 4.14 -22.62 2.03
N GLN A 104 3.06 -23.07 1.39
CA GLN A 104 3.16 -24.00 0.25
C GLN A 104 3.53 -23.30 -1.06
N ILE A 105 3.10 -22.05 -1.26
CA ILE A 105 3.36 -21.28 -2.49
C ILE A 105 4.78 -20.70 -2.47
N ALA A 106 5.26 -20.24 -1.31
CA ALA A 106 6.66 -19.82 -1.13
C ALA A 106 7.66 -20.92 -1.55
N ALA A 107 7.32 -22.19 -1.31
CA ALA A 107 8.14 -23.34 -1.68
C ALA A 107 8.18 -23.64 -3.20
N SER A 108 7.21 -23.16 -3.99
CA SER A 108 7.13 -23.40 -5.43
C SER A 108 7.75 -22.30 -6.30
N THR A 109 7.88 -21.09 -5.78
CA THR A 109 8.16 -19.89 -6.60
C THR A 109 9.57 -19.31 -6.38
N ILE A 110 10.26 -19.63 -5.28
CA ILE A 110 11.53 -18.98 -4.93
C ILE A 110 12.74 -19.93 -5.04
N ARG A 111 13.73 -19.57 -5.88
CA ARG A 111 15.05 -20.20 -6.01
C ARG A 111 16.05 -19.68 -4.96
N ILE A 112 15.67 -19.60 -3.69
CA ILE A 112 16.57 -19.23 -2.59
C ILE A 112 16.61 -20.42 -1.61
N PRO A 113 17.78 -20.85 -1.11
CA PRO A 113 17.87 -21.98 -0.23
C PRO A 113 17.13 -21.64 1.07
N ARG A 114 16.11 -22.45 1.40
CA ARG A 114 15.40 -22.45 2.68
C ARG A 114 16.35 -22.14 3.84
N VAL A 115 16.23 -20.95 4.40
CA VAL A 115 16.54 -20.74 5.81
C VAL A 115 15.24 -21.04 6.55
N GLU A 116 15.29 -21.87 7.59
CA GLU A 116 14.14 -22.46 8.30
C GLU A 116 13.28 -21.45 9.09
N THR A 117 13.19 -20.20 8.64
CA THR A 117 12.60 -19.04 9.34
C THR A 117 11.42 -18.39 8.61
N GLU A 118 10.99 -18.89 7.46
CA GLU A 118 10.07 -18.18 6.54
C GLU A 118 8.58 -18.59 6.60
N ASP A 119 8.17 -19.34 7.63
CA ASP A 119 6.82 -19.94 7.71
C ASP A 119 5.78 -19.06 8.46
N ASN A 120 6.10 -17.81 8.77
CA ASN A 120 5.28 -16.91 9.59
C ASN A 120 5.06 -15.57 8.86
N PRO A 121 3.98 -14.82 9.19
CA PRO A 121 3.82 -13.44 8.76
C PRO A 121 5.02 -12.59 9.24
N LYS A 122 5.46 -11.61 8.44
CA LYS A 122 6.58 -10.74 8.78
C LYS A 122 6.11 -9.30 9.03
N SER A 123 6.92 -8.58 9.78
CA SER A 123 6.76 -7.13 9.91
C SER A 123 7.02 -6.47 8.54
N GLY A 124 6.22 -5.46 8.20
CA GLY A 124 6.23 -4.76 6.92
C GLY A 124 5.41 -5.41 5.81
N ASP A 125 4.87 -6.61 6.02
CA ASP A 125 3.91 -7.19 5.06
C ASP A 125 2.54 -6.50 5.17
N LEU A 126 1.75 -6.54 4.09
CA LEU A 126 0.43 -5.90 4.06
C LEU A 126 -0.72 -6.91 4.13
N ILE A 127 -1.83 -6.46 4.71
CA ILE A 127 -3.12 -7.16 4.73
C ILE A 127 -4.16 -6.23 4.12
N TYR A 128 -4.77 -6.63 3.01
CA TYR A 128 -5.87 -5.92 2.39
C TYR A 128 -7.22 -6.48 2.85
N LEU A 129 -8.09 -5.59 3.32
CA LEU A 129 -9.46 -5.89 3.75
C LEU A 129 -10.47 -5.50 2.65
N PRO A 130 -11.05 -6.47 1.91
CA PRO A 130 -11.93 -6.15 0.77
C PRO A 130 -13.21 -5.39 1.14
N LEU A 131 -13.69 -5.56 2.38
CA LEU A 131 -14.94 -4.93 2.84
C LEU A 131 -14.82 -3.41 2.94
N THR A 132 -13.68 -2.92 3.44
CA THR A 132 -13.39 -1.49 3.66
C THR A 132 -12.47 -0.91 2.59
N LYS A 133 -11.89 -1.76 1.73
CA LYS A 133 -10.85 -1.40 0.75
C LYS A 133 -9.60 -0.77 1.39
N SER A 134 -9.29 -1.12 2.63
CA SER A 134 -8.11 -0.60 3.33
C SER A 134 -6.95 -1.61 3.37
N LEU A 135 -5.72 -1.08 3.34
CA LEU A 135 -4.48 -1.82 3.55
C LEU A 135 -3.99 -1.61 4.97
N PHE A 136 -3.52 -2.68 5.61
CA PHE A 136 -2.91 -2.63 6.93
C PHE A 136 -1.51 -3.21 6.89
N GLU A 137 -0.52 -2.49 7.41
CA GLU A 137 0.85 -2.94 7.55
C GLU A 137 1.05 -3.68 8.86
N ILE A 138 1.66 -4.86 8.81
CA ILE A 138 2.02 -5.63 10.01
C ILE A 138 3.20 -4.95 10.70
N GLY A 139 2.95 -4.32 11.85
CA GLY A 139 4.01 -3.77 12.68
C GLY A 139 4.70 -4.87 13.50
N HIS A 140 3.91 -5.69 14.19
CA HIS A 140 4.43 -6.71 15.10
C HIS A 140 3.63 -8.01 15.05
N VAL A 141 4.31 -9.15 15.07
CA VAL A 141 3.69 -10.47 15.14
C VAL A 141 3.94 -11.07 16.52
N GLU A 142 2.88 -11.20 17.30
CA GLU A 142 2.92 -11.81 18.62
C GLU A 142 3.01 -13.33 18.48
N HIS A 143 4.15 -13.87 18.89
CA HIS A 143 4.38 -15.31 18.88
C HIS A 143 4.17 -15.97 20.24
N GLU A 144 4.25 -15.22 21.34
CA GLU A 144 4.25 -15.74 22.71
C GLU A 144 3.52 -14.81 23.69
N GLN A 145 2.29 -15.15 24.09
CA GLN A 145 1.75 -14.69 25.38
C GLN A 145 2.13 -15.73 26.44
N PRO A 146 2.85 -15.35 27.52
CA PRO A 146 3.65 -16.28 28.33
C PRO A 146 2.89 -17.22 29.27
N PHE A 147 1.61 -17.54 29.03
CA PHE A 147 0.78 -18.20 30.04
C PHE A 147 -0.24 -19.23 29.51
N TYR A 148 0.20 -20.19 28.68
CA TYR A 148 -0.65 -21.33 28.32
C TYR A 148 -0.04 -22.67 28.71
N GLN A 149 -0.89 -23.55 29.27
CA GLN A 149 -0.54 -24.93 29.65
C GLN A 149 -0.24 -25.82 28.43
N LEU A 150 -0.71 -25.43 27.24
CA LEU A 150 -0.33 -26.03 25.96
C LEU A 150 0.85 -25.22 25.42
N ALA A 151 2.02 -25.84 25.29
CA ALA A 151 3.30 -25.22 24.96
C ALA A 151 3.38 -24.54 23.57
N ASN A 152 2.28 -24.40 22.83
CA ASN A 152 2.26 -23.73 21.54
C ASN A 152 0.89 -23.09 21.27
N LEU A 153 0.90 -21.82 20.86
CA LEU A 153 -0.28 -21.11 20.37
C LEU A 153 -0.58 -21.57 18.93
N PRO A 154 -1.80 -22.04 18.62
CA PRO A 154 -2.16 -22.47 17.27
C PRO A 154 -2.42 -21.29 16.31
N VAL A 155 -2.23 -20.05 16.76
CA VAL A 155 -2.50 -18.81 16.02
C VAL A 155 -1.29 -17.88 15.97
N PHE A 156 -1.26 -17.02 14.95
CA PHE A 156 -0.49 -15.78 14.92
C PHE A 156 -1.44 -14.62 15.20
N LYS A 157 -1.00 -13.68 16.03
CA LYS A 157 -1.68 -12.40 16.19
C LYS A 157 -0.78 -11.32 15.64
N MET A 158 -1.29 -10.56 14.68
CA MET A 158 -0.56 -9.50 13.99
C MET A 158 -1.18 -8.18 14.40
N ARG A 159 -0.38 -7.32 15.02
CA ARG A 159 -0.75 -5.93 15.26
C ARG A 159 -0.40 -5.16 14.01
N CYS A 160 -1.41 -4.54 13.42
CA CYS A 160 -1.29 -3.86 12.17
C CYS A 160 -1.80 -2.42 12.30
N ASN A 161 -1.18 -1.54 11.55
CA ASN A 161 -1.58 -0.14 11.44
C ASN A 161 -2.09 0.11 10.03
N LEU A 162 -3.00 1.05 9.84
CA LEU A 162 -3.42 1.47 8.50
C LEU A 162 -2.17 1.86 7.69
N PHE A 163 -2.06 1.26 6.50
CA PHE A 163 -0.95 1.51 5.60
C PHE A 163 -1.24 2.75 4.76
N GLU A 164 -0.32 3.69 4.79
CA GLU A 164 -0.34 4.87 3.96
C GLU A 164 0.54 4.64 2.74
N TYR A 165 -0.04 4.84 1.55
CA TYR A 165 0.70 4.67 0.31
C TYR A 165 1.77 5.76 0.17
N SER A 166 3.01 5.35 -0.07
CA SER A 166 4.15 6.26 -0.22
C SER A 166 5.02 5.93 -1.44
N GLY A 167 4.40 5.49 -2.53
CA GLY A 167 5.09 5.22 -3.80
C GLY A 167 5.58 3.77 -4.00
N GLN A 168 5.08 2.80 -3.21
CA GLN A 168 5.38 1.38 -3.41
C GLN A 168 4.75 0.82 -4.69
N ASP A 169 5.36 -0.18 -5.31
CA ASP A 169 4.80 -0.86 -6.49
C ASP A 169 3.82 -1.97 -6.04
N LEU A 170 2.53 -1.80 -6.35
CA LEU A 170 1.44 -2.72 -6.03
C LEU A 170 0.97 -3.41 -7.31
N ASP A 171 1.60 -4.54 -7.67
CA ASP A 171 1.23 -5.36 -8.82
C ASP A 171 0.84 -6.76 -8.35
N THR A 172 -0.29 -6.83 -7.64
CA THR A 172 -0.72 -8.03 -6.92
C THR A 172 -1.63 -8.94 -7.75
N GLY A 173 -2.11 -8.44 -8.88
CA GLY A 173 -3.10 -9.09 -9.74
C GLY A 173 -4.55 -8.97 -9.23
N VAL A 174 -4.78 -8.22 -8.14
CA VAL A 174 -6.10 -7.93 -7.59
C VAL A 174 -6.46 -6.49 -7.96
N THR A 175 -7.45 -6.32 -8.84
CA THR A 175 -7.79 -5.02 -9.43
C THR A 175 -8.05 -3.92 -8.39
N ASP A 176 -8.72 -4.23 -7.28
CA ASP A 176 -8.99 -3.25 -6.23
C ASP A 176 -7.72 -2.80 -5.47
N ILE A 177 -6.72 -3.68 -5.34
CA ILE A 177 -5.45 -3.36 -4.68
C ILE A 177 -4.59 -2.55 -5.65
N ASP A 178 -4.46 -3.01 -6.88
CA ASP A 178 -3.64 -2.37 -7.91
C ASP A 178 -4.23 -1.00 -8.31
N SER A 179 -5.52 -0.75 -8.05
CA SER A 179 -6.13 0.58 -8.22
C SER A 179 -5.74 1.59 -7.14
N LEU A 180 -5.37 1.14 -5.93
CA LEU A 180 -4.95 2.08 -4.85
C LEU A 180 -3.71 2.86 -5.26
N GLU A 181 -2.78 2.22 -5.97
CA GLU A 181 -1.61 2.90 -6.54
C GLU A 181 -1.99 4.03 -7.50
N LYS A 182 -3.04 3.82 -8.28
CA LYS A 182 -3.49 4.77 -9.30
C LYS A 182 -4.16 5.98 -8.71
N ASP A 183 -4.81 5.86 -7.55
CA ASP A 183 -5.57 6.94 -6.95
C ASP A 183 -4.67 7.91 -6.16
N ASP A 184 -3.59 7.42 -5.54
CA ASP A 184 -2.74 8.20 -4.62
C ASP A 184 -1.39 8.67 -5.22
N THR A 185 -1.09 8.30 -6.47
CA THR A 185 0.13 8.75 -7.17
C THR A 185 -0.09 10.11 -7.86
N TYR A 186 0.98 10.91 -8.00
CA TYR A 186 0.99 12.13 -8.83
C TYR A 186 0.45 11.82 -10.24
N GLN A 187 -0.62 12.53 -10.60
CA GLN A 187 -1.32 12.37 -11.85
C GLN A 187 -1.35 13.68 -12.63
N VAL A 188 -1.41 13.54 -13.94
CA VAL A 188 -1.63 14.65 -14.86
C VAL A 188 -2.81 14.32 -15.74
N VAL A 189 -3.72 15.27 -15.90
CA VAL A 189 -4.84 15.21 -16.83
C VAL A 189 -4.48 16.00 -18.08
N LEU A 190 -4.48 15.31 -19.23
CA LEU A 190 -4.18 15.89 -20.54
C LEU A 190 -5.45 15.90 -21.38
N THR A 191 -5.81 17.06 -21.92
CA THR A 191 -6.91 17.15 -22.90
C THR A 191 -6.33 17.08 -24.30
N LEU A 192 -6.81 16.11 -25.07
CA LEU A 192 -6.31 15.76 -26.40
C LEU A 192 -7.10 16.48 -27.50
N ALA A 193 -6.38 16.92 -28.53
CA ALA A 193 -6.93 17.46 -29.77
C ALA A 193 -6.33 16.76 -30.99
N ASN A 194 -7.00 16.88 -32.14
CA ASN A 194 -6.55 16.38 -33.45
C ASN A 194 -6.13 14.90 -33.47
N ILE A 195 -6.81 14.04 -32.69
CA ILE A 195 -6.45 12.63 -32.49
C ILE A 195 -6.35 11.86 -33.83
N THR A 196 -5.22 11.21 -34.06
CA THR A 196 -4.94 10.34 -35.20
C THR A 196 -4.83 8.90 -34.70
N LYS A 197 -5.47 7.96 -35.41
CA LYS A 197 -5.53 6.53 -35.04
C LYS A 197 -4.93 5.64 -36.14
N PRO A 198 -3.60 5.51 -36.25
CA PRO A 198 -2.95 4.77 -37.34
C PRO A 198 -3.33 3.29 -37.40
N SER A 199 -3.57 2.68 -36.23
CA SER A 199 -4.00 1.28 -36.08
C SER A 199 -5.52 1.11 -36.03
N SER A 200 -6.29 2.20 -36.26
CA SER A 200 -7.73 2.29 -35.95
C SER A 200 -8.09 2.07 -34.48
N LEU A 201 -7.11 1.89 -33.60
CA LEU A 201 -7.29 1.86 -32.16
C LEU A 201 -7.09 3.28 -31.61
N ASP A 202 -7.90 3.61 -30.61
CA ASP A 202 -7.65 4.77 -29.78
C ASP A 202 -6.64 4.43 -28.68
N PHE A 203 -6.26 5.41 -27.87
CA PHE A 203 -5.45 5.16 -26.68
C PHE A 203 -6.07 4.06 -25.81
N GLN A 204 -5.22 3.18 -25.28
CA GLN A 204 -5.62 2.02 -24.48
C GLN A 204 -5.15 2.15 -23.03
N MET A 205 -6.04 1.78 -22.11
CA MET A 205 -5.75 1.73 -20.68
C MET A 205 -4.51 0.87 -20.40
N GLY A 206 -3.62 1.36 -19.55
CA GLY A 206 -2.35 0.73 -19.17
C GLY A 206 -1.23 0.84 -20.21
N GLU A 207 -1.44 1.55 -21.34
CA GLU A 207 -0.36 1.76 -22.29
C GLU A 207 0.58 2.90 -21.87
N ILE A 208 1.85 2.82 -22.28
CA ILE A 208 2.79 3.92 -22.12
C ILE A 208 2.54 4.96 -23.21
N VAL A 209 2.38 6.21 -22.79
CA VAL A 209 2.31 7.37 -23.68
C VAL A 209 3.63 8.15 -23.64
N LYS A 210 4.05 8.67 -24.79
CA LYS A 210 5.33 9.36 -24.95
C LYS A 210 5.18 10.71 -25.64
N GLN A 211 5.93 11.71 -25.18
CA GLN A 211 6.07 13.00 -25.86
C GLN A 211 7.56 13.40 -25.91
N THR A 212 8.05 13.79 -27.08
CA THR A 212 9.46 14.18 -27.26
C THR A 212 9.62 15.69 -27.28
N THR A 213 10.56 16.20 -26.48
CA THR A 213 10.95 17.62 -26.44
C THR A 213 11.80 18.02 -27.63
N SER A 214 12.00 19.32 -27.87
CA SER A 214 12.90 19.81 -28.93
C SER A 214 14.37 19.40 -28.74
N SER A 215 14.77 19.11 -27.50
CA SER A 215 16.12 18.62 -27.17
C SER A 215 16.28 17.11 -27.37
N GLY A 216 15.22 16.40 -27.77
CA GLY A 216 15.24 14.95 -27.95
C GLY A 216 15.03 14.15 -26.66
N VAL A 217 14.70 14.80 -25.54
CA VAL A 217 14.31 14.12 -24.30
C VAL A 217 12.91 13.56 -24.47
N GLU A 218 12.74 12.28 -24.16
CA GLU A 218 11.45 11.60 -24.15
C GLU A 218 10.83 11.69 -22.77
N ILE A 219 9.61 12.20 -22.71
CA ILE A 219 8.74 12.19 -21.53
C ILE A 219 7.80 11.00 -21.70
N THR A 220 7.77 10.10 -20.73
CA THR A 220 6.95 8.89 -20.74
C THR A 220 6.01 8.89 -19.54
N GLY A 221 4.82 8.31 -19.68
CA GLY A 221 3.95 8.04 -18.54
C GLY A 221 2.98 6.92 -18.87
N GLU A 222 2.37 6.34 -17.84
CA GLU A 222 1.40 5.26 -17.97
C GLU A 222 -0.02 5.82 -18.01
N LEU A 223 -0.82 5.40 -18.99
CA LEU A 223 -2.20 5.84 -19.14
C LEU A 223 -3.11 5.07 -18.18
N ILE A 224 -3.67 5.76 -17.19
CA ILE A 224 -4.53 5.15 -16.16
C ILE A 224 -6.01 5.40 -16.38
N ASN A 225 -6.39 6.38 -17.20
CA ASN A 225 -7.78 6.63 -17.57
C ASN A 225 -7.87 7.30 -18.95
N TYR A 226 -8.94 7.00 -19.69
CA TYR A 226 -9.26 7.71 -20.93
C TYR A 226 -10.77 7.92 -21.10
N ASN A 227 -11.18 9.19 -21.08
CA ASN A 227 -12.54 9.62 -21.35
C ASN A 227 -12.67 10.08 -22.81
N THR A 228 -13.28 9.24 -23.64
CA THR A 228 -13.52 9.49 -25.07
C THR A 228 -14.57 10.58 -25.34
N THR A 229 -15.37 10.96 -24.35
CA THR A 229 -16.38 12.02 -24.51
C THR A 229 -15.75 13.40 -24.34
N THR A 230 -14.81 13.55 -23.40
CA THR A 230 -14.08 14.80 -23.16
C THR A 230 -12.71 14.84 -23.83
N ASN A 231 -12.28 13.75 -24.47
CA ASN A 231 -10.93 13.53 -25.00
C ASN A 231 -9.84 13.76 -23.94
N GLN A 232 -10.08 13.34 -22.71
CA GLN A 232 -9.14 13.50 -21.61
C GLN A 232 -8.49 12.17 -21.25
N ILE A 233 -7.17 12.16 -21.19
CA ILE A 233 -6.39 11.06 -20.61
C ILE A 233 -5.83 11.48 -19.26
N THR A 234 -5.78 10.54 -18.33
CA THR A 234 -5.05 10.70 -17.07
C THR A 234 -3.82 9.82 -17.13
N VAL A 235 -2.66 10.39 -16.81
CA VAL A 235 -1.34 9.75 -16.90
C VAL A 235 -0.65 9.84 -15.55
N ASN A 236 -0.06 8.73 -15.09
CA ASN A 236 0.77 8.67 -13.90
C ASN A 236 2.18 8.12 -14.24
N ARG A 237 3.00 7.85 -13.21
CA ARG A 237 4.35 7.26 -13.35
C ARG A 237 5.21 7.98 -14.40
N ILE A 238 5.22 9.31 -14.32
CA ILE A 238 5.87 10.16 -15.33
C ILE A 238 7.39 10.08 -15.15
N GLY A 239 8.08 9.69 -16.22
CA GLY A 239 9.53 9.57 -16.29
C GLY A 239 10.10 10.26 -17.51
N THR A 240 11.41 10.49 -17.49
CA THR A 240 12.12 11.17 -18.58
C THR A 240 13.43 10.46 -18.90
N SER A 241 13.82 10.48 -20.17
CA SER A 241 15.02 9.79 -20.64
C SER A 241 16.34 10.40 -20.13
N ASP A 242 16.33 11.63 -19.60
CA ASP A 242 17.52 12.34 -19.12
C ASP A 242 17.65 12.36 -17.59
N GLY A 243 16.74 11.68 -16.87
CA GLY A 243 16.71 11.62 -15.41
C GLY A 243 16.37 12.95 -14.73
N LYS A 244 15.88 13.94 -15.47
CA LYS A 244 15.43 15.24 -14.93
C LYS A 244 13.91 15.35 -15.03
N ILE A 245 13.28 16.06 -14.12
CA ILE A 245 11.83 16.26 -14.17
C ILE A 245 11.48 17.16 -15.35
N HIS A 246 10.72 16.63 -16.33
CA HIS A 246 10.12 17.39 -17.42
C HIS A 246 8.62 17.04 -17.50
N PRO A 247 7.71 18.02 -17.37
CA PRO A 247 6.28 17.76 -17.51
C PRO A 247 5.90 17.60 -18.98
N PHE A 248 4.81 16.88 -19.25
CA PHE A 248 4.13 16.95 -20.54
C PHE A 248 3.78 18.41 -20.86
N PHE A 249 3.75 18.76 -22.15
CA PHE A 249 3.54 20.13 -22.57
C PHE A 249 2.55 20.24 -23.72
N VAL A 250 1.81 21.34 -23.74
CA VAL A 250 0.90 21.70 -24.82
C VAL A 250 1.70 21.90 -26.11
N SER A 251 1.32 21.19 -27.16
CA SER A 251 2.01 21.24 -28.46
C SER A 251 1.06 20.89 -29.59
N SER A 252 1.12 21.67 -30.67
CA SER A 252 0.48 21.39 -31.96
C SER A 252 1.51 21.08 -33.07
N ASP A 253 2.77 20.84 -32.71
CA ASP A 253 3.82 20.43 -33.64
C ASP A 253 3.70 18.93 -33.89
N ASN A 254 3.53 18.52 -35.15
CA ASN A 254 3.42 17.12 -35.57
C ASN A 254 4.59 16.25 -35.09
N ALA A 255 5.78 16.81 -34.90
CA ALA A 255 6.94 16.07 -34.41
C ALA A 255 6.97 15.90 -32.88
N ARG A 256 6.07 16.54 -32.13
CA ARG A 256 6.05 16.60 -30.66
C ARG A 256 4.68 16.28 -30.08
N ARG A 257 3.91 15.51 -30.83
CA ARG A 257 2.61 14.97 -30.41
C ARG A 257 2.82 13.90 -29.35
N ILE A 258 1.83 13.75 -28.48
CA ILE A 258 1.80 12.60 -27.58
C ILE A 258 1.43 11.36 -28.39
N ARG A 259 2.12 10.25 -28.13
CA ARG A 259 1.95 8.98 -28.86
C ARG A 259 1.82 7.82 -27.89
N GLY A 260 0.83 6.94 -28.09
CA GLY A 260 0.72 5.66 -27.39
C GLY A 260 1.69 4.62 -27.97
N GLU A 261 2.40 3.89 -27.12
CA GLU A 261 3.41 2.90 -27.54
C GLU A 261 2.77 1.63 -28.12
N THR A 262 1.62 1.22 -27.59
CA THR A 262 0.92 0.00 -28.04
C THR A 262 0.04 0.31 -29.25
N THR A 263 -0.76 1.38 -29.16
CA THR A 263 -1.77 1.73 -30.16
C THR A 263 -1.20 2.51 -31.33
N ASN A 264 -0.05 3.18 -31.16
CA ASN A 264 0.47 4.22 -32.04
C ASN A 264 -0.53 5.37 -32.27
N ALA A 265 -1.56 5.52 -31.43
CA ALA A 265 -2.45 6.67 -31.49
C ALA A 265 -1.65 7.94 -31.17
N GLU A 266 -1.93 9.02 -31.88
CA GLU A 266 -1.25 10.30 -31.70
C GLU A 266 -2.23 11.42 -31.44
N ALA A 267 -1.89 12.38 -30.59
CA ALA A 267 -2.73 13.54 -30.31
C ALA A 267 -1.90 14.80 -30.04
N ASP A 268 -2.51 15.95 -30.25
CA ASP A 268 -1.99 17.21 -29.74
C ASP A 268 -2.44 17.33 -28.28
N ILE A 269 -1.54 17.73 -27.38
CA ILE A 269 -1.95 18.13 -26.03
C ILE A 269 -2.44 19.57 -26.12
N SER A 270 -3.71 19.80 -25.81
CA SER A 270 -4.35 21.12 -25.84
C SER A 270 -4.43 21.78 -24.47
N VAL A 271 -4.56 20.97 -23.41
CA VAL A 271 -4.58 21.42 -22.01
C VAL A 271 -3.77 20.42 -21.18
N PHE A 272 -2.99 20.96 -20.25
CA PHE A 272 -2.25 20.24 -19.22
C PHE A 272 -2.75 20.70 -17.86
N LEU A 273 -3.15 19.76 -17.01
CA LEU A 273 -3.55 20.01 -15.62
C LEU A 273 -2.83 19.01 -14.73
N GLU A 274 -2.21 19.50 -13.66
CA GLU A 274 -1.69 18.65 -12.59
C GLU A 274 -2.83 18.30 -11.63
N ASP A 275 -2.99 17.01 -11.34
CA ASP A 275 -3.91 16.49 -10.34
C ASP A 275 -3.06 15.85 -9.23
N ASN A 276 -2.59 16.69 -8.31
CA ASN A 276 -1.72 16.27 -7.23
C ASN A 276 -2.52 15.99 -5.95
N LYS A 277 -2.88 14.73 -5.74
CA LYS A 277 -3.60 14.28 -4.54
C LYS A 277 -2.69 13.96 -3.34
N ILE A 278 -1.37 13.99 -3.51
CA ILE A 278 -0.40 13.66 -2.45
C ILE A 278 -0.49 14.66 -1.28
N SER A 279 -0.88 15.92 -1.54
CA SER A 279 -1.02 16.93 -0.49
C SER A 279 -2.35 16.84 0.29
N GLU A 280 -3.32 16.02 -0.16
CA GLU A 280 -4.61 15.88 0.55
C GLU A 280 -4.47 15.15 1.90
N THR A 281 -3.40 14.37 2.09
CA THR A 281 -3.08 13.67 3.36
C THR A 281 -2.14 14.48 4.26
N GLU A 282 -1.61 15.62 3.79
CA GLU A 282 -0.71 16.46 4.59
C GLU A 282 -1.48 17.28 5.63
N GLN A 283 -1.19 17.07 6.92
CA GLN A 283 -1.81 17.80 8.04
C GLN A 283 -1.30 19.26 8.21
N ASN A 284 -0.71 19.86 7.19
CA ASN A 284 -0.13 21.21 7.24
C ASN A 284 -1.15 22.29 7.66
N SER A 285 -2.42 22.11 7.33
CA SER A 285 -3.51 23.00 7.73
C SER A 285 -3.79 22.97 9.24
N ILE A 286 -3.65 21.81 9.89
CA ILE A 286 -3.83 21.64 11.34
C ILE A 286 -2.69 22.33 12.10
N PHE A 287 -1.43 22.10 11.69
CA PHE A 287 -0.27 22.75 12.31
C PHE A 287 -0.29 24.27 12.18
N SER A 288 -0.81 24.79 11.06
CA SER A 288 -0.91 26.25 10.83
C SER A 288 -2.08 26.91 11.56
N THR A 289 -3.15 26.18 11.91
CA THR A 289 -4.35 26.76 12.54
C THR A 289 -4.36 26.57 14.06
N GLU A 290 -3.92 25.41 14.55
CA GLU A 290 -3.93 25.07 15.98
C GLU A 290 -2.56 25.33 16.66
N GLY A 291 -1.44 25.20 15.94
CA GLY A 291 -0.09 25.35 16.50
C GLY A 291 0.30 26.79 16.82
N THR A 292 -0.27 27.79 16.12
CA THR A 292 0.07 29.21 16.31
C THR A 292 -0.64 29.85 17.50
N GLY A 293 -1.63 29.16 18.11
CA GLY A 293 -2.37 29.67 19.27
C GLY A 293 -1.74 29.34 20.63
N PHE A 294 -0.80 28.40 20.68
CA PHE A 294 -0.16 27.94 21.92
C PHE A 294 1.06 28.80 22.32
N ILE A 295 1.75 29.41 21.36
CA ILE A 295 2.92 30.26 21.63
C ILE A 295 2.61 31.70 21.22
N ASP A 296 2.38 32.55 22.21
CA ASP A 296 2.18 33.99 22.03
C ASP A 296 3.54 34.68 21.87
N PHE A 297 3.86 35.10 20.63
CA PHE A 297 5.05 35.90 20.32
C PHE A 297 4.78 37.42 20.33
N SER A 298 3.64 37.87 20.88
CA SER A 298 3.29 39.30 20.93
C SER A 298 3.98 40.07 22.07
N GLU A 299 4.61 39.38 23.03
CA GLU A 299 5.38 40.04 24.08
C GLU A 299 6.81 40.37 23.59
N ASN A 300 7.09 41.67 23.42
CA ASN A 300 8.46 42.16 23.20
C ASN A 300 9.33 41.87 24.42
N ASN A 301 10.56 41.39 24.17
CA ASN A 301 11.54 41.06 25.19
C ASN A 301 11.91 42.30 26.02
N PRO A 302 11.51 42.39 27.30
CA PRO A 302 11.71 43.59 28.11
C PRO A 302 13.17 43.80 28.56
N PHE A 303 14.09 42.91 28.18
CA PHE A 303 15.51 42.98 28.56
C PHE A 303 16.48 43.00 27.36
N GLY A 304 15.97 43.11 26.13
CA GLY A 304 16.79 42.93 24.92
C GLY A 304 16.60 43.93 23.79
N ASP A 305 15.50 44.68 23.74
CA ASP A 305 15.29 45.68 22.69
C ASP A 305 15.95 47.01 23.10
N PRO A 306 16.96 47.51 22.34
CA PRO A 306 17.45 48.87 22.51
C PRO A 306 16.38 49.86 22.00
N GLU A 307 16.14 50.94 22.74
CA GLU A 307 15.43 52.13 22.22
C GLU A 307 16.07 52.67 20.94
#